data_AF-A0A434BPF3-F1
#
_entry.id   AF-A0A434BPF3-F1
#
_cell.length_a   1.000
_cell.length_b   1.000
_cell.length_c   1.000
_cell.angle_alpha   90.00
_cell.angle_beta   90.00
_cell.angle_gamma   90.00
#
_symmetry.space_group_name_H-M   'P 1'
#
loop_
_entity.id
_entity.type
_entity.pdbx_description
1 polymer ?
#
loop_
_entity_poly.entity_id
_entity_poly.type
_entity_poly.pdbx_seq_one_letter_code
_entity_poly.pdbx_strand_id
1 'polypeptide(L)'
;VEGLRHFVSRGALDIEGLGAENIDTFFNAGLIKTAADIFTLRDRRPAVTRALAERREEQARQREAASGKTRKNVRSVEDRNYEGLDKLFAAIDSRREPELDRFIFALGIRHIGETTAAVLARTFSTIEELIRVGKETAAAEDPHTVFPSVNGIGDTVIDALRDFFGNERNDDVLDALLRQVKPKPY
;
A
#
# COMPACT_ATOMS: atom_id res chain seq x y z
N VAL A 1 -5.64 -8.58 2.29
CA VAL A 1 -5.41 -8.18 0.88
C VAL A 1 -6.01 -6.81 0.58
N GLU A 2 -7.24 -6.51 1.00
CA GLU A 2 -7.91 -5.23 0.71
C GLU A 2 -7.09 -3.99 1.08
N GLY A 3 -6.46 -3.95 2.26
CA GLY A 3 -5.57 -2.83 2.64
C GLY A 3 -4.40 -2.61 1.68
N LEU A 4 -3.83 -3.67 1.10
CA LEU A 4 -2.77 -3.55 0.09
C LEU A 4 -3.31 -3.00 -1.24
N ARG A 5 -4.53 -3.41 -1.63
CA ARG A 5 -5.20 -2.87 -2.83
C ARG A 5 -5.55 -1.39 -2.65
N HIS A 6 -5.98 -1.01 -1.44
CA HIS A 6 -6.22 0.38 -1.07
C HIS A 6 -4.94 1.21 -1.15
N PHE A 7 -3.84 0.71 -0.56
CA PHE A 7 -2.55 1.38 -0.52
C PHE A 7 -2.04 1.78 -1.93
N VAL A 8 -2.21 0.90 -2.92
CA VAL A 8 -1.76 1.13 -4.31
C VAL A 8 -2.80 1.78 -5.21
N SER A 9 -3.99 2.08 -4.68
CA SER A 9 -5.09 2.64 -5.45
C SER A 9 -4.77 4.03 -6.00
N ARG A 10 -5.56 4.46 -7.00
CA ARG A 10 -5.38 5.77 -7.66
C ARG A 10 -5.55 6.97 -6.73
N GLY A 11 -6.34 6.86 -5.66
CA GLY A 11 -6.48 7.91 -4.64
C GLY A 11 -5.35 7.90 -3.60
N ALA A 12 -4.71 6.75 -3.41
CA ALA A 12 -3.63 6.51 -2.46
C ALA A 12 -2.25 6.71 -3.12
N LEU A 13 -1.36 5.71 -3.16
CA LEU A 13 -0.04 5.92 -3.75
C LEU A 13 0.00 5.88 -5.28
N ASP A 14 -1.05 5.39 -5.94
CA ASP A 14 -1.15 5.36 -7.40
C ASP A 14 0.10 4.76 -8.07
N ILE A 15 0.36 3.48 -7.76
CA ILE A 15 1.49 2.72 -8.31
C ILE A 15 1.04 2.05 -9.61
N GLU A 16 1.46 2.63 -10.73
CA GLU A 16 1.14 2.09 -12.05
C GLU A 16 1.63 0.64 -12.20
N GLY A 17 0.77 -0.20 -12.78
CA GLY A 17 1.08 -1.61 -12.97
C GLY A 17 0.99 -2.46 -11.70
N LEU A 18 0.67 -1.90 -10.52
CA LEU A 18 0.44 -2.65 -9.29
C LEU A 18 -1.05 -2.67 -8.91
N GLY A 19 -1.92 -3.06 -9.84
CA GLY A 19 -3.36 -3.18 -9.59
C GLY A 19 -3.75 -4.40 -8.74
N ALA A 20 -5.05 -4.54 -8.48
CA ALA A 20 -5.62 -5.59 -7.63
C ALA A 20 -5.14 -7.01 -8.00
N GLU A 21 -5.12 -7.36 -9.29
CA GLU A 21 -4.67 -8.69 -9.73
C GLU A 21 -3.20 -8.96 -9.38
N ASN A 22 -2.32 -7.96 -9.55
CA ASN A 22 -0.90 -8.12 -9.24
C ASN A 22 -0.69 -8.20 -7.71
N ILE A 23 -1.43 -7.40 -6.94
CA ILE A 23 -1.44 -7.52 -5.47
C ILE A 23 -1.86 -8.93 -5.03
N ASP A 24 -2.94 -9.46 -5.57
CA ASP A 24 -3.41 -10.81 -5.23
C ASP A 24 -2.38 -11.87 -5.60
N THR A 25 -1.76 -11.72 -6.77
CA THR A 25 -0.73 -12.64 -7.27
C THR A 25 0.47 -12.66 -6.32
N PHE A 26 0.99 -11.50 -5.95
CA PHE A 26 2.14 -11.39 -5.07
C PHE A 26 1.81 -11.81 -3.64
N PHE A 27 0.59 -11.53 -3.16
CA PHE A 27 0.15 -11.96 -1.84
C PHE A 27 0.03 -13.48 -1.76
N ASN A 28 -0.64 -14.11 -2.74
CA ASN A 28 -0.81 -15.56 -2.80
C ASN A 28 0.52 -16.30 -2.98
N ALA A 29 1.47 -15.69 -3.68
CA ALA A 29 2.84 -16.20 -3.81
C ALA A 29 3.71 -15.95 -2.54
N GLY A 30 3.18 -15.30 -1.50
CA GLY A 30 3.91 -14.98 -0.28
C GLY A 30 4.96 -13.89 -0.43
N LEU A 31 4.95 -13.15 -1.55
CA LEU A 31 5.91 -12.09 -1.86
C LEU A 31 5.58 -10.77 -1.14
N ILE A 32 4.31 -10.50 -0.88
CA ILE A 32 3.88 -9.35 -0.09
C ILE A 32 2.92 -9.77 1.01
N LYS A 33 3.10 -9.19 2.20
CA LYS A 33 2.17 -9.31 3.33
C LYS A 33 1.78 -7.93 3.85
N THR A 34 2.69 -6.97 3.75
CA THR A 34 2.55 -5.58 4.18
C THR A 34 2.87 -4.62 3.04
N ALA A 35 2.55 -3.34 3.21
CA ALA A 35 2.87 -2.31 2.22
C ALA A 35 4.39 -2.13 2.05
N ALA A 36 5.18 -2.32 3.11
CA ALA A 36 6.64 -2.24 3.04
C ALA A 36 7.24 -3.26 2.06
N ASP A 37 6.66 -4.46 1.98
CA ASP A 37 7.14 -5.52 1.09
C ASP A 37 7.05 -5.14 -0.40
N ILE A 38 6.14 -4.23 -0.76
CA ILE A 38 6.00 -3.74 -2.14
C ILE A 38 7.31 -3.10 -2.61
N PHE A 39 7.92 -2.30 -1.74
CA PHE A 39 9.15 -1.55 -2.05
C PHE A 39 10.41 -2.43 -2.08
N THR A 40 10.32 -3.70 -1.69
CA THR A 40 11.42 -4.68 -1.71
C THR A 40 11.17 -5.81 -2.73
N LEU A 41 10.15 -5.69 -3.59
CA LEU A 41 9.86 -6.67 -4.64
C LEU A 41 11.00 -6.78 -5.65
N ARG A 42 11.73 -5.67 -5.90
CA ARG A 42 12.88 -5.62 -6.81
C ARG A 42 13.97 -6.61 -6.38
N ASP A 43 14.22 -6.73 -5.07
CA ASP A 43 15.25 -7.62 -4.51
C ASP A 43 14.92 -9.10 -4.74
N ARG A 44 13.65 -9.39 -4.95
CA ARG A 44 13.10 -10.74 -5.17
C ARG A 44 12.67 -10.94 -6.63
N ARG A 45 13.30 -10.23 -7.57
CA ARG A 45 13.00 -10.25 -9.02
C ARG A 45 12.75 -11.66 -9.57
N PRO A 46 13.58 -12.70 -9.32
CA PRO A 46 13.32 -14.03 -9.86
C PRO A 46 11.97 -14.62 -9.42
N ALA A 47 11.61 -14.41 -8.14
CA ALA A 47 10.35 -14.91 -7.59
C ALA A 47 9.13 -14.13 -8.13
N VAL A 48 9.27 -12.81 -8.31
CA VAL A 48 8.25 -11.97 -8.96
C VAL A 48 8.01 -12.41 -10.40
N THR A 49 9.08 -12.62 -11.17
CA THR A 49 8.98 -13.11 -12.56
C THR A 49 8.24 -14.44 -12.63
N ARG A 50 8.60 -15.40 -11.75
CA ARG A 50 7.94 -16.70 -11.69
C ARG A 50 6.44 -16.58 -11.38
N ALA A 51 6.08 -15.82 -10.34
CA ALA A 51 4.67 -15.65 -9.94
C ALA A 51 3.81 -15.06 -11.07
N LEU A 52 4.33 -14.07 -11.79
CA LEU A 52 3.62 -13.47 -12.93
C LEU A 52 3.51 -14.41 -14.12
N ALA A 53 4.54 -15.23 -14.37
CA ALA A 53 4.52 -16.21 -15.44
C ALA A 53 3.53 -17.34 -15.16
N GLU A 54 3.50 -17.86 -13.93
CA GLU A 54 2.54 -18.87 -13.46
C GLU A 54 1.10 -18.39 -13.62
N ARG A 55 0.79 -17.15 -13.19
CA ARG A 55 -0.55 -16.57 -13.38
C ARG A 55 -0.95 -16.49 -14.85
N ARG A 56 -0.06 -16.00 -15.71
CA ARG A 56 -0.34 -15.88 -17.16
C ARG A 56 -0.62 -17.25 -17.78
N GLU A 57 0.10 -18.28 -17.33
CA GLU A 57 -0.10 -19.65 -17.80
C GLU A 57 -1.45 -20.22 -17.32
N GLU A 58 -1.83 -19.97 -16.06
CA GLU A 58 -3.16 -20.29 -15.54
C GLU A 58 -4.28 -19.58 -16.33
N GLN A 59 -4.16 -18.27 -16.55
CA GLN A 59 -5.12 -17.50 -17.36
C GLN A 59 -5.20 -17.99 -18.81
N ALA A 60 -4.08 -18.46 -19.37
CA ALA A 60 -4.08 -19.04 -20.70
C ALA A 60 -4.80 -20.39 -20.72
N ARG A 61 -4.53 -21.28 -19.76
CA ARG A 61 -5.23 -22.56 -19.59
C ARG A 61 -6.74 -22.35 -19.41
N GLN A 62 -7.15 -21.38 -18.61
CA GLN A 62 -8.56 -21.02 -18.41
C GLN A 62 -9.24 -20.58 -19.72
N ARG A 63 -8.56 -19.78 -20.55
CA ARG A 63 -9.07 -19.36 -21.86
C ARG A 63 -9.15 -20.52 -22.87
N GLU A 64 -8.18 -21.43 -22.85
CA GLU A 64 -8.21 -22.63 -23.70
C GLU A 64 -9.36 -23.56 -23.30
N ALA A 65 -9.56 -23.78 -22.00
CA ALA A 65 -10.69 -24.55 -21.48
C ALA A 65 -12.04 -23.91 -21.85
N ALA A 66 -12.15 -22.59 -21.76
CA ALA A 66 -13.38 -21.87 -22.10
C ALA A 66 -13.65 -21.83 -23.62
N SER A 67 -12.61 -21.80 -24.45
CA SER A 67 -12.75 -21.66 -25.92
C SER A 67 -12.64 -22.97 -26.70
N GLY A 68 -12.15 -24.05 -26.08
CA GLY A 68 -11.86 -25.34 -26.71
C GLY A 68 -10.70 -25.31 -27.70
N LYS A 69 -9.95 -24.20 -27.80
CA LYS A 69 -8.84 -24.01 -28.77
C LYS A 69 -7.51 -24.01 -28.03
N THR A 70 -6.54 -24.80 -28.51
CA THR A 70 -5.16 -24.83 -27.96
C THR A 70 -4.27 -23.77 -28.62
N ARG A 71 -3.40 -23.13 -27.84
CA ARG A 71 -2.37 -22.21 -28.37
C ARG A 71 -1.38 -22.94 -29.28
N LYS A 72 -1.06 -22.32 -30.41
CA LYS A 72 -0.05 -22.81 -31.36
C LYS A 72 1.39 -22.54 -30.92
N ASN A 73 1.62 -21.52 -30.09
CA ASN A 73 2.94 -21.12 -29.60
C ASN A 73 2.92 -20.96 -28.07
N VAL A 74 3.60 -21.85 -27.37
CA VAL A 74 3.84 -21.75 -25.92
C VAL A 74 5.32 -21.50 -25.72
N ARG A 75 5.69 -20.26 -25.40
CA ARG A 75 7.07 -19.94 -25.00
C ARG A 75 7.32 -20.38 -23.56
N SER A 76 8.53 -20.82 -23.26
CA SER A 76 8.96 -21.12 -21.89
C SER A 76 8.82 -19.87 -21.00
N VAL A 77 8.76 -20.06 -19.68
CA VAL A 77 8.73 -18.94 -18.72
C VAL A 77 10.01 -18.11 -18.78
N GLU A 78 11.14 -18.77 -19.03
CA GLU A 78 12.48 -18.19 -19.05
C GLU A 78 12.74 -17.34 -20.31
N ASP A 79 12.12 -17.69 -21.45
CA ASP A 79 12.23 -16.93 -22.71
C ASP A 79 11.27 -15.73 -22.78
N ARG A 80 10.33 -15.61 -21.82
CA ARG A 80 9.39 -14.49 -21.78
C ARG A 80 10.05 -13.31 -21.09
N ASN A 81 10.71 -12.45 -21.86
CA ASN A 81 11.15 -11.15 -21.35
C ASN A 81 9.94 -10.38 -20.80
N TYR A 82 9.91 -10.13 -19.49
CA TYR A 82 8.86 -9.33 -18.89
C TYR A 82 9.24 -7.86 -19.06
N GLU A 83 9.06 -7.32 -20.27
CA GLU A 83 9.38 -5.92 -20.60
C GLU A 83 8.70 -4.90 -19.66
N GLY A 84 7.63 -5.31 -18.96
CA GLY A 84 6.94 -4.49 -17.97
C GLY A 84 7.51 -4.52 -16.55
N LEU A 85 8.51 -5.35 -16.23
CA LEU A 85 8.93 -5.57 -14.85
C LEU A 85 9.82 -4.42 -14.35
N ASP A 86 10.72 -3.95 -15.21
CA ASP A 86 11.51 -2.76 -14.93
C ASP A 86 10.62 -1.51 -14.82
N LYS A 87 9.55 -1.43 -15.62
CA LYS A 87 8.53 -0.36 -15.48
C LYS A 87 7.78 -0.45 -14.16
N LEU A 88 7.35 -1.64 -13.75
CA LEU A 88 6.69 -1.86 -12.46
C LEU A 88 7.60 -1.42 -11.30
N PHE A 89 8.86 -1.85 -11.30
CA PHE A 89 9.79 -1.45 -10.24
C PHE A 89 10.09 0.05 -10.27
N ALA A 90 10.21 0.65 -11.45
CA ALA A 90 10.35 2.11 -11.57
C ALA A 90 9.12 2.85 -11.02
N ALA A 91 7.90 2.34 -11.27
CA ALA A 91 6.66 2.91 -10.74
C ALA A 91 6.55 2.75 -9.21
N ILE A 92 7.08 1.67 -8.62
CA ILE A 92 7.17 1.51 -7.17
C ILE A 92 8.20 2.50 -6.59
N ASP A 93 9.39 2.57 -7.18
CA ASP A 93 10.47 3.43 -6.69
C ASP A 93 10.13 4.93 -6.79
N SER A 94 9.34 5.34 -7.80
CA SER A 94 8.87 6.72 -7.93
C SER A 94 7.89 7.16 -6.82
N ARG A 95 7.35 6.22 -6.03
CA ARG A 95 6.45 6.47 -4.90
C ARG A 95 7.13 6.35 -3.54
N ARG A 96 8.47 6.39 -3.49
CA ARG A 96 9.22 6.43 -2.23
C ARG A 96 9.13 7.76 -1.51
N GLU A 97 8.74 8.84 -2.19
CA GLU A 97 8.51 10.15 -1.59
C GLU A 97 7.08 10.64 -1.89
N PRO A 98 6.05 10.01 -1.29
CA PRO A 98 4.67 10.38 -1.54
C PRO A 98 4.30 11.71 -0.86
N GLU A 99 3.26 12.37 -1.37
CA GLU A 99 2.61 13.49 -0.66
C GLU A 99 1.98 12.99 0.65
N LEU A 100 2.04 13.80 1.71
CA LEU A 100 1.63 13.36 3.06
C LEU A 100 0.15 12.96 3.14
N ASP A 101 -0.75 13.71 2.51
CA ASP A 101 -2.18 13.42 2.50
C ASP A 101 -2.48 12.07 1.82
N ARG A 102 -1.83 11.80 0.69
CA ARG A 102 -1.94 10.52 -0.02
C ARG A 102 -1.34 9.38 0.79
N PHE A 103 -0.24 9.62 1.51
CA PHE A 103 0.34 8.64 2.41
C PHE A 103 -0.60 8.30 3.57
N ILE A 104 -1.14 9.31 4.27
CA ILE A 104 -2.10 9.12 5.37
C ILE A 104 -3.33 8.36 4.88
N PHE A 105 -3.87 8.74 3.72
CA PHE A 105 -4.99 8.03 3.12
C PHE A 105 -4.63 6.57 2.80
N ALA A 106 -3.43 6.32 2.26
CA ALA A 106 -2.95 4.98 1.92
C ALA A 106 -2.83 4.03 3.13
N LEU A 107 -2.63 4.55 4.34
CA LEU A 107 -2.61 3.74 5.58
C LEU A 107 -3.93 2.99 5.80
N GLY A 108 -5.03 3.44 5.20
CA GLY A 108 -6.32 2.75 5.25
C GLY A 108 -6.94 2.76 6.64
N ILE A 109 -6.69 3.81 7.42
CA ILE A 109 -7.29 4.00 8.74
C ILE A 109 -8.80 4.16 8.55
N ARG A 110 -9.58 3.33 9.26
CA ARG A 110 -11.05 3.34 9.16
C ARG A 110 -11.57 4.75 9.50
N HIS A 111 -12.59 5.21 8.79
CA HIS A 111 -13.16 6.57 8.94
C HIS A 111 -12.27 7.72 8.46
N ILE A 112 -11.06 7.46 7.94
CA ILE A 112 -10.19 8.48 7.36
C ILE A 112 -10.21 8.34 5.83
N GLY A 113 -11.01 9.19 5.18
CA GLY A 113 -11.04 9.33 3.72
C GLY A 113 -10.02 10.36 3.20
N GLU A 114 -9.98 10.56 1.88
CA GLU A 114 -9.05 11.51 1.22
C GLU A 114 -9.13 12.92 1.81
N THR A 115 -10.34 13.45 2.00
CA THR A 115 -10.56 14.78 2.57
C THR A 115 -10.01 14.88 4.00
N THR A 116 -10.29 13.88 4.84
CA THR A 116 -9.81 13.84 6.22
C THR A 116 -8.29 13.72 6.25
N ALA A 117 -7.70 12.88 5.40
CA ALA A 117 -6.27 12.74 5.27
C ALA A 117 -5.59 14.05 4.88
N ALA A 118 -6.20 14.84 3.97
CA ALA A 118 -5.72 16.17 3.62
C ALA A 118 -5.81 17.17 4.77
N VAL A 119 -6.86 17.11 5.59
CA VAL A 119 -6.98 17.95 6.79
C VAL A 119 -5.91 17.57 7.83
N LEU A 120 -5.68 16.27 8.05
CA LEU A 120 -4.64 15.78 8.95
C LEU A 120 -3.24 16.20 8.47
N ALA A 121 -2.95 16.04 7.17
CA ALA A 121 -1.68 16.47 6.59
C ALA A 121 -1.43 17.98 6.79
N ARG A 122 -2.44 18.83 6.54
CA ARG A 122 -2.36 20.28 6.81
C ARG A 122 -2.15 20.63 8.27
N THR A 123 -2.74 19.85 9.16
CA THR A 123 -2.70 20.11 10.61
C THR A 123 -1.33 19.77 11.18
N PHE A 124 -0.77 18.61 10.82
CA PHE A 124 0.45 18.09 11.43
C PHE A 124 1.72 18.35 10.61
N SER A 125 1.58 18.71 9.32
CA SER A 125 2.65 19.04 8.36
C SER A 125 3.68 17.94 8.08
N THR A 126 3.88 16.98 8.97
CA THR A 126 4.86 15.89 8.85
C THR A 126 4.25 14.58 9.36
N ILE A 127 4.78 13.45 8.88
CA ILE A 127 4.32 12.15 9.35
C ILE A 127 4.77 11.89 10.80
N GLU A 128 5.95 12.40 11.17
CA GLU A 128 6.51 12.29 12.51
C GLU A 128 5.60 12.95 13.55
N GLU A 129 5.10 14.15 13.25
CA GLU A 129 4.20 14.87 14.16
C GLU A 129 2.83 14.19 14.28
N LEU A 130 2.28 13.67 13.17
CA LEU A 130 1.05 12.88 13.21
C LEU A 130 1.22 11.62 14.07
N ILE A 131 2.35 10.92 13.94
CA ILE A 131 2.65 9.73 14.76
C ILE A 131 2.77 10.12 16.23
N ARG A 132 3.51 11.19 16.54
CA ARG A 132 3.70 11.67 17.92
C ARG A 132 2.35 11.95 18.58
N VAL A 133 1.54 12.82 17.96
CA VAL A 133 0.21 13.18 18.49
C VAL A 133 -0.71 11.96 18.51
N GLY A 134 -0.67 11.11 17.49
CA GLY A 134 -1.47 9.90 17.43
C GLY A 134 -1.18 8.93 18.59
N LYS A 135 0.09 8.71 18.90
CA LYS A 135 0.52 7.87 20.05
C LYS A 135 0.14 8.48 21.40
N GLU A 136 0.34 9.79 21.56
CA GLU A 136 -0.08 10.50 22.78
C GLU A 136 -1.60 10.45 22.95
N THR A 137 -2.36 10.61 21.87
CA THR A 137 -3.83 10.50 21.84
C THR A 137 -4.28 9.09 22.24
N ALA A 138 -3.57 8.05 21.77
CA ALA A 138 -3.88 6.67 22.12
C ALA A 138 -3.64 6.37 23.60
N ALA A 139 -2.60 6.95 24.20
CA ALA A 139 -2.22 6.78 25.60
C ALA A 139 -3.02 7.65 26.57
N ALA A 140 -3.68 8.71 26.09
CA ALA A 140 -4.46 9.62 26.93
C ALA A 140 -5.73 8.98 27.49
N GLU A 141 -6.10 9.38 28.71
CA GLU A 141 -7.41 9.07 29.29
C GLU A 141 -8.54 9.80 28.53
N ASP A 142 -8.33 11.09 28.26
CA ASP A 142 -9.18 11.91 27.40
C ASP A 142 -8.40 12.35 26.14
N PRO A 143 -8.74 11.82 24.96
CA PRO A 143 -8.12 12.18 23.68
C PRO A 143 -8.14 13.68 23.35
N HIS A 144 -9.15 14.43 23.80
CA HIS A 144 -9.28 15.86 23.50
C HIS A 144 -8.27 16.74 24.23
N THR A 145 -7.58 16.20 25.24
CA THR A 145 -6.51 16.91 25.95
C THR A 145 -5.22 16.98 25.14
N VAL A 146 -5.04 16.05 24.19
CA VAL A 146 -3.85 15.93 23.35
C VAL A 146 -4.15 16.32 21.91
N PHE A 147 -5.25 15.80 21.36
CA PHE A 147 -5.60 16.01 19.96
C PHE A 147 -6.12 17.45 19.77
N PRO A 148 -5.50 18.26 18.89
CA PRO A 148 -5.91 19.64 18.69
C PRO A 148 -7.34 19.71 18.13
N SER A 149 -8.08 20.76 18.50
CA SER A 149 -9.37 21.04 17.87
C SER A 149 -9.16 21.44 16.41
N VAL A 150 -9.65 20.61 15.49
CA VAL A 150 -9.50 20.82 14.04
C VAL A 150 -10.87 20.85 13.38
N ASN A 151 -11.13 21.88 12.57
CA ASN A 151 -12.39 21.98 11.84
C ASN A 151 -12.55 20.81 10.86
N GLY A 152 -13.69 20.11 10.94
CA GLY A 152 -13.98 18.93 10.14
C GLY A 152 -13.43 17.61 10.71
N ILE A 153 -12.80 17.65 11.89
CA ILE A 153 -12.41 16.46 12.65
C ILE A 153 -13.22 16.42 13.95
N GLY A 154 -13.89 15.30 14.20
CA GLY A 154 -14.60 15.03 15.44
C GLY A 154 -14.24 13.65 15.99
N ASP A 155 -14.97 13.21 17.01
CA ASP A 155 -14.65 12.04 17.83
C ASP A 155 -14.42 10.77 17.00
N THR A 156 -15.20 10.53 15.95
CA THR A 156 -15.02 9.36 15.07
C THR A 156 -13.61 9.26 14.46
N VAL A 157 -13.00 10.39 14.09
CA VAL A 157 -11.64 10.40 13.53
C VAL A 157 -10.60 10.28 14.63
N ILE A 158 -10.84 10.91 15.78
CA ILE A 158 -9.95 10.84 16.94
C ILE A 158 -9.88 9.40 17.47
N ASP A 159 -11.03 8.74 17.62
CA ASP A 159 -11.15 7.33 18.00
C ASP A 159 -10.45 6.42 16.98
N ALA A 160 -10.61 6.70 15.67
CA ALA A 160 -9.93 5.93 14.64
C ALA A 160 -8.39 6.05 14.71
N LEU A 161 -7.86 7.24 15.01
CA LEU A 161 -6.43 7.45 15.22
C LEU A 161 -5.96 6.76 16.51
N ARG A 162 -6.74 6.85 17.59
CA ARG A 162 -6.48 6.15 18.85
C ARG A 162 -6.42 4.63 18.66
N ASP A 163 -7.38 4.05 17.95
CA ASP A 163 -7.40 2.61 17.63
C ASP A 163 -6.21 2.22 16.76
N PHE A 164 -5.84 3.07 15.80
CA PHE A 164 -4.72 2.79 14.90
C PHE A 164 -3.38 2.83 15.62
N PHE A 165 -3.09 3.91 16.37
CA PHE A 165 -1.82 4.12 17.07
C PHE A 165 -1.74 3.38 18.41
N GLY A 166 -2.86 2.92 18.96
CA GLY A 166 -2.90 2.05 20.15
C GLY A 166 -2.62 0.57 19.85
N ASN A 167 -2.43 0.19 18.58
CA ASN A 167 -2.18 -1.19 18.18
C ASN A 167 -0.70 -1.39 17.81
N GLU A 168 0.04 -2.12 18.65
CA GLU A 168 1.48 -2.39 18.45
C GLU A 168 1.82 -3.01 17.09
N ARG A 169 0.90 -3.79 16.50
CA ARG A 169 1.13 -4.36 15.16
C ARG A 169 1.18 -3.28 14.08
N ASN A 170 0.44 -2.19 14.24
CA ASN A 170 0.46 -1.08 13.31
C ASN A 170 1.78 -0.31 13.41
N ASP A 171 2.35 -0.20 14.61
CA ASP A 171 3.67 0.40 14.81
C ASP A 171 4.75 -0.34 14.01
N ASP A 172 4.84 -1.66 14.15
CA ASP A 172 5.82 -2.47 13.42
C ASP A 172 5.67 -2.32 11.89
N VAL A 173 4.43 -2.31 11.41
CA VAL A 173 4.12 -2.18 9.97
C VAL A 173 4.46 -0.77 9.47
N LEU A 174 4.13 0.26 10.24
CA LEU A 174 4.39 1.65 9.89
C LEU A 174 5.89 1.95 9.90
N ASP A 175 6.62 1.46 10.91
CA ASP A 175 8.08 1.58 10.99
C ASP A 175 8.78 0.89 9.81
N ALA A 176 8.35 -0.34 9.47
CA ALA A 176 8.87 -1.05 8.31
C ALA A 176 8.61 -0.27 7.00
N LEU A 177 7.43 0.36 6.89
CA LEU A 177 7.07 1.16 5.73
C LEU A 177 7.91 2.45 5.65
N LEU A 178 8.08 3.17 6.75
CA LEU A 178 8.86 4.42 6.81
C LEU A 178 10.37 4.21 6.59
N ARG A 179 10.87 2.98 6.74
CA ARG A 179 12.22 2.63 6.27
C ARG A 179 12.33 2.60 4.74
N GLN A 180 11.22 2.40 4.04
CA GLN A 180 11.17 2.29 2.58
C GLN A 180 10.73 3.58 1.88
N VAL A 181 9.91 4.40 2.57
CA VAL A 181 9.33 5.63 2.02
C VAL A 181 9.50 6.80 2.99
N LYS A 182 9.59 8.01 2.43
CA LYS A 182 9.71 9.27 3.16
C LYS A 182 8.60 10.21 2.71
N PRO A 183 7.45 10.23 3.39
CA PRO A 183 6.39 11.18 3.07
C PRO A 183 6.93 12.61 3.11
N LYS A 184 6.62 13.41 2.09
CA LYS A 184 7.05 14.81 2.05
C LYS A 184 6.31 15.61 3.11
N PRO A 185 6.94 16.64 3.71
CA PRO A 185 6.21 17.63 4.50
C PRO A 185 5.10 18.30 3.66
N TYR A 186 3.98 18.63 4.30
CA TYR A 186 2.78 19.23 3.69
C TYR A 186 2.73 20.74 3.85
#